data_AF-A0A6H5H3I5-F1
#
_entry.id   AF-A0A6H5H3I5-F1
#
_cell.length_a   1.000
_cell.length_b   1.000
_cell.length_c   1.000
_cell.angle_alpha   90.00
_cell.angle_beta   90.00
_cell.angle_gamma   90.00
#
_symmetry.space_group_name_H-M   'P 1'
#
loop_
_entity.id
_entity.type
_entity.pdbx_description
1 polymer ?
#
loop_
_entity_poly.entity_id
_entity_poly.type
_entity_poly.pdbx_seq_one_letter_code
_entity_poly.pdbx_strand_id
1 'polypeptide(L)' 'MLQIVLNSMHRYQPRIHLVKWRDHGGPINDLEQEQFRTHIFPETVFTAVTAYQNQL' A
#
# COMPACT_ATOMS: atom_id res chain seq x y z
N MET A 1 -11.47 7.35 -10.08
CA MET A 1 -10.20 6.60 -10.08
C MET A 1 -9.49 6.94 -8.78
N LEU A 2 -9.34 5.99 -7.85
CA LEU A 2 -8.63 6.20 -6.60
C LEU A 2 -7.14 5.96 -6.86
N GLN A 3 -6.33 7.01 -6.85
CA GLN A 3 -4.87 6.91 -6.97
C GLN A 3 -4.22 7.12 -5.60
N ILE A 4 -3.08 6.48 -5.38
CA ILE A 4 -2.27 6.69 -4.17
C ILE A 4 -1.38 7.92 -4.40
N VAL A 5 -1.42 8.87 -3.47
CA VAL A 5 -0.56 10.07 -3.51
C VAL A 5 0.77 9.74 -2.84
N LEU A 6 1.87 10.01 -3.55
CA LEU A 6 3.23 9.84 -3.05
C LEU A 6 4.02 11.13 -3.27
N ASN A 7 4.90 11.46 -2.34
CA ASN A 7 5.84 12.56 -2.47
C ASN A 7 7.09 12.07 -3.22
N SER A 8 7.55 12.83 -4.20
CA SER A 8 8.81 12.54 -4.90
C SER A 8 9.99 12.54 -3.92
N MET A 9 11.02 11.75 -4.21
CA MET A 9 12.25 11.56 -3.42
C MET A 9 12.04 10.97 -2.01
N HIS A 10 10.88 10.38 -1.74
CA HIS A 10 10.60 9.67 -0.49
C HIS A 10 10.61 8.15 -0.69
N ARG A 11 11.08 7.43 0.32
CA ARG A 11 11.14 5.96 0.33
C ARG A 11 9.84 5.39 0.89
N TYR A 12 9.26 4.42 0.18
CA TYR A 12 8.00 3.78 0.53
C TYR A 12 8.17 2.25 0.61
N GLN A 13 7.50 1.65 1.58
CA GLN A 13 7.36 0.19 1.72
C GLN A 13 5.91 -0.17 1.36
N PRO A 14 5.66 -0.82 0.21
CA PRO A 14 4.37 -1.42 -0.09
C PRO A 14 3.95 -2.43 0.98
N ARG A 15 2.65 -2.49 1.27
CA ARG A 15 2.04 -3.43 2.22
C ARG A 15 0.81 -4.05 1.56
N ILE A 16 0.62 -5.35 1.75
CA ILE A 16 -0.58 -6.06 1.30
C ILE A 16 -1.42 -6.38 2.52
N HIS A 17 -2.68 -5.97 2.51
CA HIS A 17 -3.64 -6.25 3.57
C HIS A 17 -4.68 -7.24 3.04
N LEU A 18 -4.68 -8.46 3.60
CA LEU A 18 -5.69 -9.48 3.33
C LEU A 18 -6.77 -9.36 4.39
N VAL A 19 -7.96 -8.93 3.98
CA VAL A 19 -9.11 -8.74 4.87
C VAL A 19 -10.10 -9.87 4.67
N LYS A 20 -10.52 -10.52 5.76
CA LYS A 20 -11.60 -11.49 5.70
C LYS A 20 -12.91 -10.73 5.51
N TRP A 21 -13.62 -11.00 4.42
CA TRP A 21 -14.90 -10.37 4.16
C TRP A 21 -15.95 -10.76 5.20
N ARG A 22 -16.75 -9.78 5.65
CA ARG A 22 -17.86 -9.98 6.59
C ARG A 22 -19.14 -10.32 5.83
N ASP A 23 -19.94 -11.24 6.35
CA ASP A 23 -21.27 -11.50 5.77
C ASP A 23 -22.13 -10.22 5.89
N HIS A 24 -22.73 -9.80 4.78
CA HIS A 24 -23.42 -8.51 4.63
C HIS A 24 -22.54 -7.26 4.90
N GLY A 25 -21.22 -7.38 4.78
CA GLY A 25 -20.26 -6.30 4.99
C GLY A 25 -20.36 -5.19 3.93
N GLY A 26 -20.37 -3.94 4.40
CA GLY A 26 -20.19 -2.75 3.58
C GLY A 26 -18.71 -2.49 3.23
N PRO A 27 -18.39 -1.33 2.62
CA PRO A 27 -17.01 -0.98 2.32
C PRO A 27 -16.14 -0.91 3.58
N ILE A 28 -14.87 -1.28 3.44
CA ILE A 28 -13.87 -1.21 4.51
C ILE A 28 -13.48 0.26 4.68
N ASN A 29 -13.93 0.87 5.78
CA ASN A 29 -13.64 2.27 6.11
C ASN A 29 -12.51 2.42 7.13
N ASP A 30 -12.34 1.43 8.00
CA ASP A 30 -11.28 1.36 9.00
C ASP A 30 -10.75 -0.08 9.05
N LEU A 31 -9.47 -0.26 8.72
CA LEU A 31 -8.85 -1.57 8.64
C LEU A 31 -8.68 -2.20 10.03
N GLU A 32 -8.49 -1.39 11.08
CA GLU A 32 -8.27 -1.89 12.45
C GLU A 32 -9.53 -2.52 13.06
N GLN A 33 -10.70 -2.26 12.48
CA GLN A 33 -11.98 -2.89 12.86
C GLN A 33 -12.24 -4.21 12.13
N GLU A 34 -11.39 -4.60 11.19
CA GLU A 34 -11.56 -5.81 10.39
C GLU A 34 -10.71 -6.97 10.90
N GLN A 35 -11.09 -8.20 10.56
CA GLN A 35 -10.18 -9.32 10.68
C GLN A 35 -9.23 -9.32 9.47
N PHE A 36 -7.98 -8.88 9.68
CA PHE A 36 -7.00 -8.78 8.59
C PHE A 36 -5.64 -9.37 8.93
N ARG A 37 -4.86 -9.64 7.89
CA ARG A 37 -3.43 -9.95 7.97
C ARG A 37 -2.66 -9.03 7.05
N THR A 38 -1.56 -8.49 7.55
CA THR A 38 -0.62 -7.68 6.74
C THR A 38 0.57 -8.52 6.32
N HIS A 39 0.94 -8.42 5.05
CA HIS A 39 2.18 -8.97 4.49
C HIS A 39 3.07 -7.85 3.98
N ILE A 40 4.35 -7.92 4.30
CA ILE A 40 5.38 -6.95 3.92
C ILE A 40 6.51 -7.72 3.24
N PHE A 41 6.91 -7.26 2.06
CA PHE A 41 8.00 -7.81 1.28
C PHE A 41 9.12 -6.75 1.23
N PRO A 42 10.19 -6.86 2.03
CA PRO A 42 11.23 -5.84 2.12
C PRO A 42 11.91 -5.51 0.79
N GLU A 43 11.98 -6.47 -0.13
CA GLU A 43 12.50 -6.32 -1.48
C GLU A 43 11.68 -5.38 -2.38
N THR A 44 10.45 -5.03 -1.96
CA THR A 44 9.55 -4.14 -2.71
C THR A 44 9.66 -2.67 -2.31
N VAL A 45 10.59 -2.32 -1.42
CA VAL A 45 10.85 -0.92 -1.07
C VAL A 45 11.33 -0.15 -2.30
N PHE A 46 10.76 1.02 -2.54
CA PHE A 46 11.16 1.89 -3.65
C PHE A 46 11.18 3.36 -3.21
N THR A 47 11.85 4.19 -4.01
CA THR A 47 11.78 5.66 -3.89
C THR A 47 10.87 6.19 -4.99
N ALA A 48 9.83 6.92 -4.63
CA ALA A 48 8.97 7.58 -5.62
C ALA A 48 9.76 8.68 -6.31
N VAL A 49 9.69 8.74 -7.64
CA VAL A 49 10.39 9.75 -8.44
C VAL A 49 9.48 10.24 -9.58
N THR A 50 9.62 11.50 -9.97
CA THR A 50 8.93 12.05 -11.16
C THR A 50 9.66 11.72 -12.47
N ALA A 51 10.94 11.35 -12.37
CA ALA A 51 11.76 10.86 -13.47
C ALA A 51 12.81 9.88 -12.92
N TYR A 52 13.17 8.85 -13.70
CA TYR A 52 14.25 7.92 -13.32
C TYR A 52 15.55 8.69 -13.07
N GLN A 53 16.18 8.42 -11.92
CA GLN A 53 17.39 9.11 -11.49
C GLN A 53 18.66 8.33 -11.85
N ASN A 54 18.61 7.00 -11.80
CA ASN A 54 19.76 6.17 -12.15
C ASN A 54 19.95 6.18 -13.67
N GLN A 55 21.15 6.59 -14.10
CA GLN A 55 21.55 6.73 -15.51
C GLN A 55 22.52 5.63 -15.99
N LEU A 56 22.69 4.56 -15.21
CA LEU A 56 23.46 3.37 -15.62
C LEU A 56 22.63 2.46 -16.51
#